data_AF-A0A6P0TNV9-F1
#
_entry.id   AF-A0A6P0TNV9-F1
#
_cell.length_a   1.000
_cell.length_b   1.000
_cell.length_c   1.000
_cell.angle_alpha   90.00
_cell.angle_beta   90.00
_cell.angle_gamma   90.00
#
_symmetry.space_group_name_H-M   'P 1'
#
loop_
_entity.id
_entity.type
_entity.pdbx_description
1 polymer ?
#
loop_
_entity_poly.entity_id
_entity_poly.type
_entity_poly.pdbx_seq_one_letter_code
_entity_poly.pdbx_strand_id
1 'polypeptide(L)'
;ESRPTYRGTQSDFHTHVHDLPPQMGGCYSNGTSQAQINQKLVDGGPWDRLPDVMYEEPETSQQEALYRVIKHRQNIVKVNPADDLLFDEALRCALTHLITNQVCTPPVGTDAGLRYLRDRINVPRDMSIYAARHLRQALEDTAALVGDRQGPPIPVNHRRDQDPTDFTQV
;
A
#
# COMPACT_ATOMS: atom_id res chain seq x y z
N GLU A 1 -17.31 8.09 -12.86
CA GLU A 1 -18.46 7.89 -11.95
C GLU A 1 -18.20 8.67 -10.66
N SER A 2 -19.05 9.61 -10.27
CA SER A 2 -18.80 10.58 -9.17
C SER A 2 -19.77 10.46 -7.98
N ARG A 3 -20.72 9.52 -8.04
CA ARG A 3 -21.70 9.30 -6.97
C ARG A 3 -21.00 8.97 -5.64
N PRO A 4 -21.35 9.63 -4.51
CA PRO A 4 -20.69 9.38 -3.22
C PRO A 4 -20.71 7.92 -2.77
N THR A 5 -21.82 7.21 -3.04
CA THR A 5 -21.97 5.79 -2.73
C THR A 5 -20.97 4.92 -3.50
N TYR A 6 -20.70 5.25 -4.76
CA TYR A 6 -19.70 4.55 -5.57
C TYR A 6 -18.28 4.82 -5.08
N ARG A 7 -17.96 6.07 -4.72
CA ARG A 7 -16.64 6.47 -4.19
C ARG A 7 -16.26 5.65 -2.96
N GLY A 8 -17.22 5.36 -2.08
CA GLY A 8 -17.01 4.53 -0.88
C GLY A 8 -16.73 3.05 -1.17
N THR A 9 -17.03 2.56 -2.37
CA THR A 9 -16.82 1.16 -2.78
C THR A 9 -15.79 1.02 -3.91
N GLN A 10 -15.22 2.12 -4.37
CA GLN A 10 -14.27 2.13 -5.48
C GLN A 10 -12.94 1.53 -5.04
N SER A 11 -12.44 0.57 -5.81
CA SER A 11 -11.11 -0.02 -5.66
C SER A 11 -10.10 0.66 -6.58
N ASP A 12 -8.82 0.47 -6.29
CA ASP A 12 -7.70 0.92 -7.11
C ASP A 12 -7.16 -0.22 -7.99
N PHE A 13 -6.29 0.11 -8.96
CA PHE A 13 -5.74 -0.93 -9.83
C PHE A 13 -4.88 -1.95 -9.07
N HIS A 14 -4.08 -1.51 -8.10
CA HIS A 14 -3.19 -2.40 -7.35
C HIS A 14 -3.96 -3.45 -6.56
N THR A 15 -4.98 -3.05 -5.80
CA THR A 15 -5.82 -4.00 -5.08
C THR A 15 -6.50 -4.94 -6.06
N HIS A 16 -7.11 -4.40 -7.12
CA HIS A 16 -7.91 -5.20 -8.04
C HIS A 16 -7.11 -6.29 -8.75
N VAL A 17 -5.89 -6.02 -9.22
CA VAL A 17 -5.07 -7.03 -9.92
C VAL A 17 -4.54 -8.12 -8.99
N HIS A 18 -4.46 -7.85 -7.68
CA HIS A 18 -3.97 -8.78 -6.68
C HIS A 18 -5.09 -9.42 -5.82
N ASP A 19 -6.36 -9.08 -6.02
CA ASP A 19 -7.50 -9.57 -5.21
C ASP A 19 -8.33 -10.67 -5.90
N LEU A 20 -7.81 -11.26 -6.98
CA LEU A 20 -8.59 -12.19 -7.78
C LEU A 20 -8.95 -13.47 -7.00
N PRO A 21 -10.25 -13.85 -6.99
CA PRO A 21 -10.69 -15.03 -6.25
C PRO A 21 -10.02 -16.30 -6.80
N PRO A 22 -9.53 -17.22 -5.94
CA PRO A 22 -8.94 -18.49 -6.37
C PRO A 22 -9.84 -19.30 -7.32
N GLN A 23 -11.16 -19.09 -7.23
CA GLN A 23 -12.19 -19.74 -8.04
C GLN A 23 -12.14 -19.33 -9.53
N MET A 24 -11.55 -18.19 -9.86
CA MET A 24 -11.38 -17.70 -11.24
C MET A 24 -10.06 -18.19 -11.88
N GLY A 25 -9.21 -18.91 -11.13
CA GLY A 25 -7.83 -19.19 -11.51
C GLY A 25 -6.92 -17.97 -11.29
N GLY A 26 -5.62 -18.14 -11.52
CA GLY A 26 -4.66 -17.03 -11.42
C GLY A 26 -4.83 -16.02 -12.57
N CYS A 27 -4.58 -14.74 -12.30
CA CYS A 27 -4.37 -13.79 -13.39
C CYS A 27 -2.97 -13.93 -13.95
N TYR A 28 -2.88 -14.19 -15.25
CA TYR A 28 -1.61 -14.32 -15.95
C TYR A 28 -1.39 -13.09 -16.82
N SER A 29 -0.20 -12.50 -16.69
CA SER A 29 0.25 -11.47 -17.63
C SER A 29 0.39 -12.08 -19.02
N ASN A 30 -0.04 -11.34 -20.04
CA ASN A 30 0.18 -11.72 -21.44
C ASN A 30 1.64 -11.49 -21.90
N GLY A 31 2.50 -10.98 -21.01
CA GLY A 31 3.94 -10.80 -21.27
C GLY A 31 4.29 -9.66 -22.23
N THR A 32 3.30 -8.91 -22.72
CA THR A 32 3.55 -7.78 -23.63
C THR A 32 4.34 -6.68 -22.93
N SER A 33 5.15 -5.93 -23.68
CA SER A 33 5.93 -4.82 -23.13
C SER A 33 5.03 -3.80 -22.43
N GLN A 34 3.84 -3.53 -22.97
CA GLN A 34 2.89 -2.62 -22.34
C GLN A 34 2.35 -3.16 -21.02
N ALA A 35 2.06 -4.47 -20.93
CA ALA A 35 1.62 -5.08 -19.67
C ALA A 35 2.70 -4.98 -18.59
N GLN A 36 3.98 -5.18 -18.94
CA GLN A 36 5.09 -5.03 -18.00
C GLN A 36 5.27 -3.58 -17.53
N ILE A 37 5.11 -2.59 -18.43
CA ILE A 37 5.15 -1.17 -18.07
C ILE A 37 4.01 -0.84 -17.10
N ASN A 38 2.80 -1.29 -17.39
CA ASN A 38 1.64 -1.04 -16.54
C ASN A 38 1.78 -1.73 -15.18
N GLN A 39 2.29 -2.96 -15.14
CA GLN A 39 2.53 -3.68 -13.89
C GLN A 39 3.52 -2.94 -12.99
N LYS A 40 4.64 -2.46 -13.55
CA LYS A 40 5.62 -1.65 -12.81
C LYS A 40 5.00 -0.37 -12.24
N LEU A 41 4.13 0.28 -13.01
CA LEU A 41 3.46 1.50 -12.56
C LEU A 41 2.44 1.22 -11.45
N VAL A 42 1.67 0.13 -11.57
CA VAL A 42 0.66 -0.26 -10.58
C VAL A 42 1.30 -0.71 -9.25
N ASP A 43 2.40 -1.47 -9.32
CA ASP A 43 3.03 -2.07 -8.13
C ASP A 43 4.12 -1.18 -7.51
N GLY A 44 4.81 -0.36 -8.30
CA GLY A 44 5.94 0.45 -7.84
C GLY A 44 5.74 1.96 -7.92
N GLY A 45 4.62 2.43 -8.48
CA GLY A 45 4.34 3.85 -8.65
C GLY A 45 5.14 4.51 -9.78
N PRO A 46 5.07 5.85 -9.89
CA PRO A 46 4.31 6.75 -9.02
C PRO A 46 2.78 6.62 -9.28
N TRP A 47 1.98 6.58 -8.20
CA TRP A 47 0.55 6.26 -8.28
C TRP A 47 -0.35 7.44 -8.67
N ASP A 48 0.17 8.67 -8.65
CA ASP A 48 -0.52 9.89 -9.12
C ASP A 48 -0.87 9.82 -10.61
N ARG A 49 -0.11 9.04 -11.40
CA ARG A 49 -0.30 8.86 -12.85
C ARG A 49 -1.38 7.84 -13.22
N LEU A 50 -1.93 7.10 -12.26
CA LEU A 50 -2.93 6.08 -12.55
C LEU A 50 -4.31 6.71 -12.83
N PRO A 51 -5.02 6.28 -13.89
CA PRO A 51 -6.37 6.77 -14.20
C PRO A 51 -7.48 5.99 -13.46
N ASP A 52 -7.22 5.43 -12.29
CA ASP A 52 -8.23 4.64 -11.53
C ASP A 52 -9.19 5.50 -10.69
N VAL A 53 -8.98 6.83 -10.62
CA VAL A 53 -9.91 7.79 -10.02
C VAL A 53 -9.96 9.10 -10.82
N MET A 54 -11.17 9.67 -10.94
CA MET A 54 -11.46 10.84 -11.79
C MET A 54 -12.17 11.97 -11.04
N TYR A 55 -12.35 11.83 -9.72
CA TYR A 55 -12.99 12.85 -8.88
C TYR A 55 -11.93 13.67 -8.14
N GLU A 56 -12.27 14.82 -7.58
CA GLU A 56 -11.30 15.62 -6.83
C GLU A 56 -10.89 14.95 -5.50
N GLU A 57 -9.60 15.05 -5.20
CA GLU A 57 -9.02 14.56 -3.97
C GLU A 57 -9.55 15.33 -2.74
N PRO A 58 -10.02 14.64 -1.69
CA PRO A 58 -10.31 15.27 -0.41
C PRO A 58 -9.03 15.75 0.29
N GLU A 59 -9.07 16.94 0.89
CA GLU A 59 -7.96 17.51 1.69
C GLU A 59 -7.54 16.62 2.89
N THR A 60 -8.41 15.70 3.31
CA THR A 60 -8.20 14.82 4.47
C THR A 60 -7.51 13.49 4.12
N SER A 61 -7.10 13.29 2.87
CA SER A 61 -6.61 11.99 2.39
C SER A 61 -5.34 11.52 3.13
N GLN A 62 -4.38 12.42 3.38
CA GLN A 62 -3.16 12.07 4.13
C GLN A 62 -3.46 11.81 5.62
N GLN A 63 -4.39 12.56 6.21
CA GLN A 63 -4.82 12.39 7.60
C GLN A 63 -5.59 11.08 7.79
N GLU A 64 -6.40 10.68 6.81
CA GLU A 64 -7.06 9.37 6.79
C GLU A 64 -6.03 8.24 6.84
N ALA A 65 -5.04 8.28 5.94
CA ALA A 65 -3.96 7.30 5.91
C ALA A 65 -3.22 7.23 7.25
N LEU A 66 -2.79 8.38 7.79
CA LEU A 66 -2.13 8.48 9.09
C LEU A 66 -2.99 7.88 10.20
N TYR A 67 -4.26 8.28 10.30
CA TYR A 67 -5.18 7.81 11.33
C TYR A 67 -5.34 6.29 11.28
N ARG A 68 -5.56 5.72 10.09
CA ARG A 68 -5.71 4.28 9.89
C ARG A 68 -4.46 3.51 10.31
N VAL A 69 -3.27 3.98 9.92
CA VAL A 69 -2.01 3.33 10.27
C VAL A 69 -1.74 3.41 11.77
N ILE A 70 -1.91 4.59 12.41
CA ILE A 70 -1.72 4.73 13.86
C ILE A 70 -2.68 3.83 14.63
N LYS A 71 -3.97 3.82 14.23
CA LYS A 71 -5.01 3.00 14.87
C LYS A 71 -4.65 1.53 14.89
N HIS A 72 -4.01 1.03 13.83
CA HIS A 72 -3.69 -0.40 13.66
C HIS A 72 -2.20 -0.70 13.79
N ARG A 73 -1.38 0.26 14.26
CA ARG A 73 0.09 0.21 14.24
C ARG A 73 0.65 -1.06 14.85
N GLN A 74 0.18 -1.46 16.02
CA GLN A 74 0.68 -2.66 16.71
C GLN A 74 0.49 -3.93 15.86
N ASN A 75 -0.67 -4.08 15.23
CA ASN A 75 -0.96 -5.23 14.38
C ASN A 75 -0.18 -5.15 13.06
N ILE A 76 -0.05 -3.96 12.47
CA ILE A 76 0.78 -3.72 11.28
C ILE A 76 2.24 -4.12 11.53
N VAL A 77 2.80 -3.75 12.68
CA VAL A 77 4.17 -4.13 13.07
C VAL A 77 4.26 -5.64 13.26
N LYS A 78 3.35 -6.23 14.04
CA LYS A 78 3.33 -7.66 14.36
C LYS A 78 3.24 -8.59 13.13
N VAL A 79 2.50 -8.19 12.09
CA VAL A 79 2.35 -9.00 10.87
C VAL A 79 3.44 -8.72 9.82
N ASN A 80 4.33 -7.76 10.06
CA ASN A 80 5.43 -7.46 9.16
C ASN A 80 6.53 -8.52 9.31
N PRO A 81 7.15 -9.00 8.21
CA PRO A 81 8.25 -9.96 8.29
C PRO A 81 9.58 -9.37 8.78
N ALA A 82 9.70 -8.04 8.86
CA ALA A 82 10.89 -7.37 9.38
C ALA A 82 10.93 -7.39 10.92
N ASP A 83 12.07 -6.99 11.50
CA ASP A 83 12.18 -6.81 12.95
C ASP A 83 11.22 -5.72 13.44
N ASP A 84 10.44 -6.03 14.48
CA ASP A 84 9.37 -5.16 15.01
C ASP A 84 9.86 -3.75 15.35
N LEU A 85 11.01 -3.63 16.02
CA LEU A 85 11.52 -2.33 16.47
C LEU A 85 12.06 -1.51 15.31
N LEU A 86 12.83 -2.14 14.42
CA LEU A 86 13.38 -1.47 13.25
C LEU A 86 12.28 -1.04 12.29
N PHE A 87 11.28 -1.90 12.06
CA PHE A 87 10.16 -1.59 11.20
C PHE A 87 9.26 -0.51 11.80
N ASP A 88 9.00 -0.54 13.10
CA ASP A 88 8.22 0.48 13.77
C ASP A 88 8.86 1.88 13.66
N GLU A 89 10.18 1.96 13.77
CA GLU A 89 10.92 3.20 13.51
C GLU A 89 10.81 3.64 12.05
N ALA A 90 11.03 2.73 11.11
CA ALA A 90 10.90 3.02 9.68
C ALA A 90 9.48 3.48 9.32
N LEU A 91 8.45 2.89 9.94
CA LEU A 91 7.06 3.29 9.76
C LEU A 91 6.82 4.72 10.24
N ARG A 92 7.38 5.12 11.39
CA ARG A 92 7.32 6.50 11.88
C ARG A 92 8.03 7.48 10.94
N CYS A 93 9.16 7.09 10.34
CA CYS A 93 9.83 7.87 9.30
C CYS A 93 8.90 8.10 8.09
N ALA A 94 8.27 7.04 7.58
CA ALA A 94 7.36 7.11 6.45
C ALA A 94 6.11 7.96 6.75
N LEU A 95 5.52 7.83 7.94
CA LEU A 95 4.37 8.64 8.36
C LEU A 95 4.73 10.11 8.60
N THR A 96 5.97 10.39 9.01
CA THR A 96 6.49 11.76 9.11
C THR A 96 6.58 12.37 7.72
N HIS A 97 7.19 11.64 6.77
CA HIS A 97 7.28 12.07 5.38
C HIS A 97 5.90 12.28 4.76
N LEU A 98 4.96 11.36 4.98
CA LEU A 98 3.56 11.44 4.52
C LEU A 98 2.89 12.76 4.89
N ILE A 99 3.15 13.30 6.09
CA ILE A 99 2.42 14.46 6.62
C ILE A 99 3.19 15.77 6.43
N THR A 100 4.51 15.75 6.57
CA THR A 100 5.32 16.97 6.58
C THR A 100 6.09 17.17 5.27
N ASN A 101 6.11 16.18 4.39
CA ASN A 101 7.01 16.09 3.22
C ASN A 101 8.50 16.18 3.59
N GLN A 102 8.86 16.12 4.88
CA GLN A 102 10.25 16.13 5.30
C GLN A 102 10.84 14.73 5.13
N VAL A 103 12.04 14.67 4.56
CA VAL A 103 12.77 13.41 4.41
C VAL A 103 13.22 12.95 5.80
N CYS A 104 12.83 11.74 6.18
CA CYS A 104 13.23 11.10 7.43
C CYS A 104 13.86 9.74 7.08
N THR A 105 15.17 9.62 7.23
CA THR A 105 15.89 8.39 6.85
C THR A 105 15.59 7.28 7.86
N PRO A 106 15.03 6.14 7.42
CA PRO A 106 14.75 5.00 8.31
C PRO A 106 16.03 4.22 8.64
N PRO A 107 16.00 3.26 9.57
CA PRO A 107 17.12 2.37 9.81
C PRO A 107 17.52 1.58 8.56
N VAL A 108 18.82 1.36 8.35
CA VAL A 108 19.32 0.55 7.23
C VAL A 108 18.73 -0.85 7.30
N GLY A 109 18.28 -1.35 6.16
CA GLY A 109 17.74 -2.70 6.07
C GLY A 109 16.23 -2.82 6.33
N THR A 110 15.50 -1.70 6.38
CA THR A 110 14.04 -1.66 6.59
C THR A 110 13.21 -1.48 5.31
N ASP A 111 13.86 -1.27 4.16
CA ASP A 111 13.25 -1.11 2.84
C ASP A 111 12.28 -2.25 2.47
N ALA A 112 12.68 -3.50 2.71
CA ALA A 112 11.81 -4.65 2.45
C ALA A 112 10.54 -4.68 3.31
N GLY A 113 10.63 -4.23 4.57
CA GLY A 113 9.47 -4.15 5.49
C GLY A 113 8.50 -3.03 5.11
N LEU A 114 9.02 -1.88 4.67
CA LEU A 114 8.22 -0.78 4.14
C LEU A 114 7.49 -1.18 2.85
N ARG A 115 8.19 -1.84 1.92
CA ARG A 115 7.59 -2.36 0.67
C ARG A 115 6.60 -3.50 0.93
N TYR A 116 6.83 -4.32 1.95
CA TYR A 116 5.83 -5.30 2.38
C TYR A 116 4.51 -4.62 2.78
N LEU A 117 4.55 -3.57 3.61
CA LEU A 117 3.33 -2.83 3.96
C LEU A 117 2.69 -2.17 2.73
N ARG A 118 3.50 -1.52 1.88
CA ARG A 118 3.05 -0.87 0.63
C ARG A 118 2.19 -1.83 -0.23
N ASP A 119 2.68 -3.05 -0.40
CA ASP A 119 2.05 -4.09 -1.22
C ASP A 119 0.82 -4.74 -0.58
N ARG A 120 0.54 -4.44 0.70
CA ARG A 120 -0.60 -5.01 1.44
C ARG A 120 -1.70 -4.01 1.75
N ILE A 121 -1.56 -2.75 1.34
CA ILE A 121 -2.62 -1.76 1.42
C ILE A 121 -3.75 -2.14 0.45
N ASN A 122 -4.96 -2.32 1.00
CA ASN A 122 -6.17 -2.68 0.25
C ASN A 122 -7.15 -1.51 0.18
N VAL A 123 -7.63 -1.23 -1.03
CA VAL A 123 -8.65 -0.21 -1.33
C VAL A 123 -9.92 -0.91 -1.84
N PRO A 124 -11.11 -0.65 -1.25
CA PRO A 124 -11.42 0.39 -0.25
C PRO A 124 -11.40 -0.10 1.21
N ARG A 125 -10.98 -1.35 1.49
CA ARG A 125 -11.11 -1.97 2.82
C ARG A 125 -10.39 -1.17 3.91
N ASP A 126 -9.14 -0.82 3.66
CA ASP A 126 -8.27 -0.22 4.67
C ASP A 126 -8.46 1.30 4.71
N MET A 127 -8.56 1.93 3.53
CA MET A 127 -8.72 3.38 3.34
C MET A 127 -9.19 3.72 1.92
N SER A 128 -9.50 4.99 1.69
CA SER A 128 -9.84 5.54 0.37
C SER A 128 -8.66 5.52 -0.60
N ILE A 129 -8.95 5.62 -1.91
CA ILE A 129 -7.94 5.52 -2.96
C ILE A 129 -6.84 6.59 -2.85
N TYR A 130 -7.18 7.83 -2.49
CA TYR A 130 -6.20 8.91 -2.34
C TYR A 130 -5.32 8.69 -1.11
N ALA A 131 -5.93 8.29 0.02
CA ALA A 131 -5.18 7.94 1.23
C ALA A 131 -4.17 6.81 0.95
N ALA A 132 -4.59 5.75 0.23
CA ALA A 132 -3.71 4.64 -0.13
C ALA A 132 -2.58 5.06 -1.08
N ARG A 133 -2.85 5.93 -2.07
CA ARG A 133 -1.82 6.46 -2.98
C ARG A 133 -0.73 7.21 -2.23
N HIS A 134 -1.12 8.14 -1.36
CA HIS A 134 -0.17 8.91 -0.55
C HIS A 134 0.64 8.01 0.37
N LEU A 135 0.00 7.05 1.02
CA LEU A 135 0.70 6.10 1.89
C LEU A 135 1.69 5.23 1.11
N ARG A 136 1.30 4.69 -0.05
CA ARG A 136 2.22 3.89 -0.89
C ARG A 136 3.41 4.71 -1.37
N GLN A 137 3.18 5.94 -1.81
CA GLN A 137 4.24 6.85 -2.23
C GLN A 137 5.21 7.14 -1.09
N ALA A 138 4.68 7.50 0.09
CA ALA A 138 5.52 7.79 1.24
C ALA A 138 6.34 6.57 1.71
N LEU A 139 5.75 5.37 1.67
CA LEU A 139 6.46 4.13 1.99
C LEU A 139 7.57 3.82 0.98
N GLU A 140 7.32 3.97 -0.33
CA GLU A 140 8.33 3.72 -1.36
C GLU A 140 9.46 4.74 -1.30
N ASP A 141 9.13 6.04 -1.20
CA ASP A 141 10.14 7.10 -1.13
C ASP A 141 11.03 6.93 0.10
N THR A 142 10.44 6.54 1.24
CA THR A 142 11.20 6.25 2.48
C THR A 142 12.04 4.99 2.35
N ALA A 143 11.53 3.92 1.73
CA ALA A 143 12.27 2.69 1.50
C ALA A 143 13.49 2.91 0.58
N ALA A 144 13.32 3.71 -0.47
CA ALA A 144 14.36 4.03 -1.44
C ALA A 144 15.58 4.75 -0.83
N LEU A 145 15.43 5.38 0.36
CA LEU A 145 16.55 6.01 1.07
C LEU A 145 17.57 5.00 1.61
N VAL A 146 17.17 3.75 1.85
CA VAL A 146 18.00 2.74 2.53
C VAL A 146 18.19 1.44 1.76
N GLY A 147 17.53 1.26 0.61
CA GLY A 147 17.77 0.13 -0.28
C GLY A 147 16.71 -0.12 -1.35
N ASP A 148 17.00 -1.08 -2.23
CA ASP A 148 16.17 -1.50 -3.36
C ASP A 148 15.55 -2.90 -3.18
N ARG A 149 15.71 -3.51 -2.00
CA ARG A 149 15.19 -4.86 -1.71
C ARG A 149 13.67 -4.83 -1.69
N GLN A 150 13.06 -5.79 -2.37
CA GLN A 150 11.62 -5.98 -2.35
C GLN A 150 11.21 -6.77 -1.09
N GLY A 151 9.98 -6.54 -0.64
CA GLY A 151 9.35 -7.39 0.37
C GLY A 151 9.01 -8.77 -0.19
N PRO A 152 8.54 -9.70 0.67
CA PRO A 152 7.99 -10.97 0.21
C PRO A 152 6.88 -10.76 -0.84
N PRO A 153 6.89 -11.52 -1.95
CA PRO A 153 5.94 -11.33 -3.04
C PRO A 153 4.49 -11.56 -2.58
N ILE A 154 3.54 -10.92 -3.26
CA ILE A 154 2.10 -11.17 -3.04
C ILE A 154 1.80 -12.62 -3.45
N PRO A 155 1.15 -13.45 -2.59
CA PRO A 155 0.85 -14.81 -2.98
C PRO A 155 -0.17 -14.83 -4.13
N VAL A 156 0.12 -15.63 -5.17
CA VAL A 156 -0.69 -15.70 -6.39
C VAL A 156 -1.91 -16.61 -6.29
N ASN A 157 -1.93 -17.51 -5.30
CA ASN A 157 -2.99 -18.52 -5.14
C ASN A 157 -4.04 -18.12 -4.09
N HIS A 158 -3.73 -17.17 -3.19
CA HIS A 158 -4.60 -16.77 -2.10
C HIS A 158 -4.18 -15.40 -1.52
N ARG A 159 -5.09 -14.72 -0.82
CA ARG A 159 -4.79 -13.48 -0.09
C ARG A 159 -4.88 -13.61 1.44
N ARG A 160 -4.49 -14.78 1.98
CA ARG A 160 -4.47 -15.05 3.44
C ARG A 160 -3.51 -14.15 4.21
N ASP A 161 -2.52 -13.58 3.54
CA ASP A 161 -1.64 -12.51 4.01
C ASP A 161 -2.38 -11.19 4.32
N GLN A 162 -3.66 -11.07 3.97
CA GLN A 162 -4.53 -9.96 4.34
C GLN A 162 -5.70 -10.39 5.23
N ASP A 163 -5.50 -11.37 6.12
CA ASP A 163 -6.54 -11.81 7.05
C ASP A 163 -7.00 -10.65 7.96
N PRO A 164 -8.26 -10.18 7.84
CA PRO A 164 -8.72 -9.05 8.62
C PRO A 164 -8.90 -9.40 10.11
N THR A 165 -8.88 -10.68 10.51
CA THR A 165 -9.08 -11.05 11.93
C THR A 165 -8.03 -10.43 12.85
N ASP A 166 -6.80 -10.26 12.35
CA ASP A 166 -5.70 -9.60 13.07
C ASP A 166 -5.98 -8.14 13.39
N PHE A 167 -7.01 -7.52 12.78
CA PHE A 167 -7.37 -6.12 12.92
C PHE A 167 -8.75 -5.89 13.57
N THR A 168 -9.39 -6.96 14.06
CA THR A 168 -10.74 -6.90 14.65
C THR A 168 -10.76 -6.39 16.11
N GLN A 169 -9.67 -6.58 16.85
CA GLN A 169 -9.51 -6.08 18.21
C GLN A 169 -8.55 -4.89 18.15
N VAL A 170 -9.10 -3.68 18.34
CA VAL A 170 -8.37 -2.40 18.38
C VAL A 170 -8.30 -1.92 19.81
#